data_AF-A0A2V7W6W3-F1
#
_entry.id   AF-A0A2V7W6W3-F1
#
_cell.length_a   1.000
_cell.length_b   1.000
_cell.length_c   1.000
_cell.angle_alpha   90.00
_cell.angle_beta   90.00
_cell.angle_gamma   90.00
#
_symmetry.space_group_name_H-M   'P 1'
#
loop_
_entity.id
_entity.type
_entity.pdbx_description
1 polymer ?
#
loop_
_entity_poly.entity_id
_entity_poly.type
_entity_poly.pdbx_seq_one_letter_code
_entity_poly.pdbx_strand_id
1 'polypeptide(L)'
;MGEVRQFQICYEGELTVGVSHVMRKLGAEPNFDQSWTVFLPAGRHSAPLVRYIRSHISHEARILVACTQFTTARDFLLVRHSLTPNADYSELHDAVHRLGVVVHLPFESTFVIQSDDRTDVQTLGRALSELCPDEELMLTGISHDWSFCNSGMSRMFVAGDAEYAQFRAF
;
A
#
# COMPACT_ATOMS: atom_id res chain seq x y z
N MET A 1 1.43 13.78 -24.91
CA MET A 1 0.88 13.79 -23.53
C MET A 1 1.60 12.67 -22.79
N GLY A 2 2.30 12.97 -21.69
CA GLY A 2 3.03 11.93 -20.95
C GLY A 2 2.05 11.00 -20.24
N GLU A 3 2.39 9.72 -20.14
CA GLU A 3 1.63 8.75 -19.36
C GLU A 3 1.59 9.18 -17.88
N VAL A 4 0.40 9.08 -17.26
CA VAL A 4 0.17 9.40 -15.85
C VAL A 4 -0.04 8.09 -15.11
N ARG A 5 0.64 7.92 -13.98
CA ARG A 5 0.52 6.77 -13.09
C ARG A 5 -0.17 7.19 -11.80
N GLN A 6 -0.97 6.30 -11.24
CA GLN A 6 -1.55 6.48 -9.92
C GLN A 6 -0.73 5.69 -8.90
N PHE A 7 -0.51 6.30 -7.74
CA PHE A 7 0.15 5.67 -6.60
C PHE A 7 -0.81 5.63 -5.42
N GLN A 8 -0.92 4.46 -4.79
CA GLN A 8 -1.59 4.27 -3.52
C GLN A 8 -0.58 4.49 -2.40
N ILE A 9 -0.95 5.33 -1.43
CA ILE A 9 -0.20 5.59 -0.19
C ILE A 9 -0.99 4.95 0.95
N CYS A 10 -0.36 4.08 1.72
CA CYS A 10 -0.91 3.48 2.94
C CYS A 10 -0.06 3.92 4.13
N TYR A 11 -0.68 4.51 5.14
CA TYR A 11 -0.03 5.00 6.35
C TYR A 11 -0.57 4.27 7.59
N GLU A 12 0.35 3.89 8.47
CA GLU A 12 0.02 3.39 9.82
C GLU A 12 0.85 4.18 10.83
N GLY A 13 0.15 4.96 11.66
CA GLY A 13 0.76 5.78 12.70
C GLY A 13 -0.23 6.80 13.23
N GLU A 14 0.27 7.75 14.03
CA GLU A 14 -0.57 8.83 14.53
C GLU A 14 -0.93 9.80 13.40
N LEU A 15 -2.23 10.02 13.18
CA LEU A 15 -2.72 11.02 12.23
C LEU A 15 -2.56 12.42 12.80
N THR A 16 -1.51 13.12 12.39
CA THR A 16 -1.27 14.51 12.77
C THR A 16 -1.66 15.49 11.65
N VAL A 17 -1.82 16.77 12.01
CA VAL A 17 -2.02 17.85 11.03
C VAL A 17 -0.84 17.91 10.05
N GLY A 18 0.37 17.56 10.49
CA GLY A 18 1.57 17.48 9.66
C GLY A 18 1.43 16.47 8.53
N VAL A 19 0.95 15.26 8.82
CA VAL A 19 0.68 14.22 7.81
C VAL A 19 -0.31 14.75 6.76
N SER A 20 -1.44 15.30 7.22
CA SER A 20 -2.46 15.87 6.34
C SER A 20 -1.93 17.01 5.45
N HIS A 21 -1.00 17.83 5.95
CA HIS A 21 -0.38 18.90 5.19
C HIS A 21 0.57 18.37 4.11
N VAL A 22 1.36 17.35 4.44
CA VAL A 22 2.29 16.68 3.51
C VAL A 22 1.51 16.04 2.35
N MET A 23 0.43 15.32 2.64
CA MET A 23 -0.42 14.69 1.62
C MET A 23 -1.05 15.74 0.70
N ARG A 24 -1.58 16.83 1.25
CA ARG A 24 -2.10 17.96 0.44
C ARG A 24 -1.05 18.59 -0.45
N LYS A 25 0.18 18.77 0.04
CA LYS A 25 1.29 19.32 -0.76
C LYS A 25 1.70 18.40 -1.91
N LEU A 26 1.52 17.09 -1.77
CA LEU A 26 1.69 16.12 -2.84
C LEU A 26 0.53 16.11 -3.84
N GLY A 27 -0.59 16.79 -3.54
CA GLY A 27 -1.84 16.63 -4.29
C GLY A 27 -2.46 15.25 -4.09
N ALA A 28 -2.20 14.59 -2.96
CA ALA A 28 -2.76 13.30 -2.65
C ALA A 28 -4.19 13.46 -2.08
N GLU A 29 -5.12 12.67 -2.59
CA GLU A 29 -6.53 12.68 -2.20
C GLU A 29 -6.83 11.50 -1.27
N PRO A 30 -7.51 11.70 -0.13
CA PRO A 30 -7.85 10.61 0.78
C PRO A 30 -8.83 9.66 0.10
N ASN A 31 -8.62 8.35 0.27
CA ASN A 31 -9.46 7.34 -0.40
C ASN A 31 -9.90 6.17 0.48
N PHE A 32 -9.17 5.85 1.55
CA PHE A 32 -9.51 4.79 2.50
C PHE A 32 -8.79 5.08 3.83
N ASP A 33 -9.16 4.42 4.92
CA ASP A 33 -8.59 4.63 6.26
C ASP A 33 -7.06 4.87 6.25
N GLN A 34 -6.67 6.10 6.62
CA GLN A 34 -5.29 6.63 6.59
C GLN A 34 -4.53 6.34 5.28
N SER A 35 -5.22 6.46 4.15
CA SER A 35 -4.71 6.15 2.82
C SER A 35 -5.07 7.24 1.83
N TRP A 36 -4.19 7.45 0.86
CA TRP A 36 -4.36 8.47 -0.18
C TRP A 36 -3.95 7.95 -1.55
N THR A 37 -4.52 8.52 -2.59
CA THR A 37 -4.09 8.33 -3.98
C THR A 37 -3.44 9.59 -4.52
N VAL A 38 -2.36 9.44 -5.28
CA VAL A 38 -1.72 10.56 -5.98
C VAL A 38 -1.42 10.19 -7.43
N PHE A 39 -1.71 11.11 -8.34
CA PHE A 39 -1.43 10.96 -9.77
C PHE A 39 -0.14 11.70 -10.14
N LEU A 40 0.81 11.00 -10.75
CA LEU A 40 2.12 11.53 -11.10
C LEU A 40 2.53 11.15 -12.53
N PRO A 41 3.37 11.95 -13.20
CA PRO A 41 3.93 11.57 -14.50
C PRO A 41 4.74 10.26 -14.42
N ALA A 42 4.74 9.47 -15.49
CA ALA A 42 5.30 8.11 -15.54
C ALA A 42 6.80 7.96 -15.16
N GLY A 43 7.57 9.05 -15.16
CA GLY A 43 8.96 9.05 -14.68
C GLY A 43 9.12 9.08 -13.15
N ARG A 44 8.03 9.06 -12.40
CA ARG A 44 8.04 8.99 -10.93
C ARG A 44 7.93 7.53 -10.46
N HIS A 45 8.52 7.27 -9.30
CA HIS A 45 8.58 5.95 -8.66
C HIS A 45 8.17 6.04 -7.20
N SER A 46 7.79 4.90 -6.62
CA SER A 46 7.37 4.80 -5.23
C SER A 46 8.46 5.24 -4.24
N ALA A 47 9.72 4.84 -4.47
CA ALA A 47 10.82 5.08 -3.54
C ALA A 47 11.08 6.57 -3.22
N PRO A 48 11.19 7.49 -4.22
CA PRO A 48 11.27 8.92 -3.93
C PRO A 48 10.10 9.47 -3.12
N LEU A 49 8.88 8.98 -3.34
CA LEU A 49 7.70 9.41 -2.56
C LEU A 49 7.81 8.97 -1.11
N VAL A 50 8.18 7.72 -0.87
CA VAL A 50 8.44 7.21 0.49
C VAL A 50 9.47 8.08 1.18
N ARG A 51 10.62 8.37 0.54
CA ARG A 51 11.68 9.22 1.12
C ARG A 51 11.18 10.61 1.45
N TYR A 52 10.44 11.24 0.54
CA TYR A 52 9.88 12.57 0.77
C TYR A 52 8.89 12.57 1.93
N ILE A 53 7.95 11.63 1.99
CA ILE A 53 6.96 11.59 3.07
C ILE A 53 7.64 11.28 4.41
N ARG A 54 8.58 10.33 4.40
CA ARG A 54 9.39 9.93 5.57
C ARG A 54 10.12 11.09 6.24
N SER A 55 10.55 12.11 5.50
CA SER A 55 11.23 13.28 6.10
C SER A 55 10.28 14.24 6.82
N HIS A 56 8.96 13.98 6.81
CA HIS A 56 7.94 14.86 7.39
C HIS A 56 7.01 14.17 8.40
N ILE A 57 7.18 12.86 8.64
CA ILE A 57 6.32 12.06 9.54
C ILE A 57 7.11 11.46 10.71
N SER A 58 6.42 10.96 11.74
CA SER A 58 7.01 10.33 12.93
C SER A 58 7.87 9.10 12.61
N HIS A 59 8.99 8.89 13.32
CA HIS A 59 9.90 7.74 13.13
C HIS A 59 9.24 6.37 13.32
N GLU A 60 8.21 6.32 14.15
CA GLU A 60 7.42 5.12 14.42
C GLU A 60 6.36 4.84 13.33
N ALA A 61 6.06 5.82 12.47
CA ALA A 61 5.08 5.63 11.42
C ALA A 61 5.60 4.73 10.30
N ARG A 62 4.75 3.81 9.85
CA ARG A 62 4.97 2.94 8.70
C ARG A 62 4.26 3.53 7.50
N ILE A 63 4.92 3.47 6.34
CA ILE A 63 4.34 3.96 5.10
C ILE A 63 4.69 3.03 3.96
N LEU A 64 3.69 2.69 3.15
CA LEU A 64 3.84 1.98 1.89
C LEU A 64 3.31 2.86 0.76
N VAL A 65 4.05 2.92 -0.33
CA VAL A 65 3.64 3.58 -1.57
C VAL A 65 3.76 2.58 -2.71
N ALA A 66 2.69 2.38 -3.46
CA ALA A 66 2.64 1.41 -4.54
C ALA A 66 2.02 2.01 -5.81
N CYS A 67 2.66 1.78 -6.96
CA CYS A 67 2.09 2.12 -8.26
C CYS A 67 0.91 1.20 -8.56
N THR A 68 -0.28 1.78 -8.73
CA THR A 68 -1.49 1.01 -9.03
C THR A 68 -1.48 0.51 -10.47
N GLN A 69 -2.10 -0.65 -10.69
CA GLN A 69 -2.19 -1.30 -11.98
C GLN A 69 -3.65 -1.70 -12.24
N PHE A 70 -4.26 -1.04 -13.23
CA PHE A 70 -5.67 -1.24 -13.61
C PHE A 70 -5.81 -2.37 -14.64
N THR A 71 -5.24 -3.54 -14.35
CA THR A 71 -5.31 -4.69 -15.26
C THR A 71 -5.61 -5.98 -14.48
N THR A 72 -6.21 -6.96 -15.15
CA THR A 72 -6.42 -8.31 -14.59
C THR A 72 -5.13 -9.13 -14.55
N ALA A 73 -4.07 -8.69 -15.23
CA ALA A 73 -2.74 -9.28 -15.21
C ALA A 73 -1.80 -8.52 -14.26
N ARG A 74 -2.22 -8.42 -13.00
CA ARG A 74 -1.48 -7.73 -11.94
C ARG A 74 -0.31 -8.56 -11.43
N ASP A 75 0.76 -7.89 -11.04
CA ASP A 75 1.92 -8.52 -10.40
C ASP A 75 1.60 -8.85 -8.94
N PHE A 76 0.89 -7.94 -8.25
CA PHE A 76 0.53 -8.07 -6.84
C PHE A 76 -0.87 -7.53 -6.53
N LEU A 77 -1.42 -7.99 -5.41
CA LEU A 77 -2.56 -7.40 -4.72
C LEU A 77 -2.09 -6.61 -3.51
N LEU A 78 -2.54 -5.37 -3.39
CA LEU A 78 -2.48 -4.58 -2.17
C LEU A 78 -3.84 -4.69 -1.47
N VAL A 79 -3.84 -5.29 -0.29
CA VAL A 79 -5.02 -5.43 0.57
C VAL A 79 -4.82 -4.55 1.78
N ARG A 80 -5.84 -3.78 2.17
CA ARG A 80 -5.85 -3.04 3.41
C ARG A 80 -7.22 -3.09 4.07
N HIS A 81 -7.27 -3.45 5.34
CA HIS A 81 -8.46 -3.27 6.17
C HIS A 81 -8.32 -2.03 7.06
N SER A 82 -9.43 -1.58 7.67
CA SER A 82 -9.40 -0.43 8.58
C SER A 82 -8.65 -0.75 9.89
N LEU A 83 -8.34 0.30 10.65
CA LEU A 83 -7.78 0.22 12.01
C LEU A 83 -8.88 0.31 13.09
N THR A 84 -10.07 -0.22 12.83
CA THR A 84 -11.19 -0.22 13.80
C THR A 84 -10.76 -0.88 15.13
N PRO A 85 -10.85 -0.17 16.27
CA PRO A 85 -10.42 -0.72 17.55
C PRO A 85 -11.22 -1.97 17.95
N ASN A 86 -10.51 -3.01 18.40
CA ASN A 86 -11.06 -4.31 18.83
C ASN A 86 -11.78 -5.12 17.74
N ALA A 87 -11.68 -4.73 16.47
CA ALA A 87 -12.15 -5.55 15.36
C ALA A 87 -11.25 -6.78 15.18
N ASP A 88 -11.87 -7.93 14.97
CA ASP A 88 -11.17 -9.20 14.71
C ASP A 88 -11.13 -9.48 13.21
N TYR A 89 -9.95 -9.33 12.61
CA TYR A 89 -9.69 -9.59 11.19
C TYR A 89 -9.07 -10.97 10.93
N SER A 90 -9.08 -11.88 11.91
CA SER A 90 -8.43 -13.19 11.79
C SER A 90 -8.94 -14.00 10.60
N GLU A 91 -10.26 -14.04 10.36
CA GLU A 91 -10.85 -14.73 9.22
C GLU A 91 -10.42 -14.12 7.87
N LEU A 92 -10.36 -12.79 7.80
CA LEU A 92 -9.83 -12.08 6.63
C LEU A 92 -8.35 -12.43 6.40
N HIS A 93 -7.53 -12.44 7.44
CA HIS A 93 -6.10 -12.76 7.33
C HIS A 93 -5.91 -14.19 6.82
N ASP A 94 -6.69 -15.15 7.33
CA ASP A 94 -6.68 -16.54 6.86
C ASP A 94 -7.11 -16.67 5.39
N ALA A 95 -8.06 -15.84 4.93
CA ALA A 95 -8.46 -15.81 3.53
C ALA A 95 -7.36 -15.18 2.65
N VAL A 96 -6.77 -14.07 3.09
CA VAL A 96 -5.64 -13.38 2.43
C VAL A 96 -4.46 -14.35 2.23
N HIS A 97 -4.12 -15.15 3.24
CA HIS A 97 -3.06 -16.15 3.15
C HIS A 97 -3.34 -17.26 2.13
N ARG A 98 -4.60 -17.50 1.76
CA ARG A 98 -4.98 -18.49 0.75
C ARG A 98 -4.95 -17.94 -0.68
N LEU A 99 -4.90 -16.62 -0.87
CA LEU A 99 -4.88 -15.99 -2.20
C LEU A 99 -3.53 -16.10 -2.92
N GLY A 100 -2.45 -16.36 -2.19
CA GLY A 100 -1.11 -16.45 -2.76
C GLY A 100 0.00 -16.30 -1.73
N VAL A 101 1.17 -15.88 -2.20
CA VAL A 101 2.33 -15.66 -1.32
C VAL A 101 2.25 -14.26 -0.73
N VAL A 102 2.01 -14.19 0.59
CA VAL A 102 2.00 -12.94 1.32
C VAL A 102 3.43 -12.46 1.51
N VAL A 103 3.70 -11.24 1.06
CA VAL A 103 4.98 -10.57 1.22
C VAL A 103 5.05 -10.03 2.65
N HIS A 104 6.01 -10.52 3.44
CA HIS A 104 6.14 -10.12 4.84
C HIS A 104 6.56 -8.64 4.95
N LEU A 105 5.62 -7.81 5.37
CA LEU A 105 5.80 -6.39 5.59
C LEU A 105 5.48 -6.03 7.05
N PRO A 106 6.07 -4.96 7.60
CA PRO A 106 5.90 -4.57 8.99
C PRO A 106 4.67 -3.68 9.17
N PHE A 107 3.52 -4.13 8.67
CA PHE A 107 2.24 -3.43 8.73
C PHE A 107 1.23 -4.32 9.44
N GLU A 108 0.31 -3.70 10.16
CA GLU A 108 -0.75 -4.41 10.88
C GLU A 108 -1.98 -4.61 10.00
N SER A 109 -2.32 -3.62 9.18
CA SER A 109 -3.54 -3.64 8.37
C SER A 109 -3.29 -3.62 6.87
N THR A 110 -2.02 -3.61 6.43
CA THR A 110 -1.63 -3.52 5.01
C THR A 110 -0.85 -4.74 4.56
N PHE A 111 -1.33 -5.41 3.51
CA PHE A 111 -0.77 -6.64 2.99
C PHE A 111 -0.46 -6.50 1.50
N VAL A 112 0.69 -7.03 1.08
CA VAL A 112 1.02 -7.20 -0.33
C VAL A 112 1.07 -8.70 -0.61
N ILE A 113 0.32 -9.15 -1.62
CA ILE A 113 0.18 -10.57 -1.96
C ILE A 113 0.62 -10.74 -3.41
N GLN A 114 1.59 -11.61 -3.63
CA GLN A 114 1.84 -12.14 -4.97
C GLN A 114 0.81 -13.24 -5.23
N SER A 115 -0.11 -12.98 -6.16
CA SER A 115 -1.22 -13.87 -6.46
C SER A 115 -1.34 -14.09 -7.96
N ASP A 116 -1.43 -15.36 -8.36
CA ASP A 116 -1.71 -15.74 -9.75
C ASP A 116 -3.22 -15.65 -10.08
N ASP A 117 -4.06 -15.34 -9.08
CA ASP A 117 -5.50 -15.16 -9.25
C ASP A 117 -5.78 -14.02 -10.24
N ARG A 118 -6.54 -14.34 -11.28
CA ARG A 118 -6.95 -13.42 -12.35
C ARG A 118 -8.37 -12.88 -12.15
N THR A 119 -9.02 -13.22 -11.03
CA THR A 119 -10.32 -12.66 -10.64
C THR A 119 -10.20 -11.14 -10.61
N ASP A 120 -11.22 -10.47 -11.16
CA ASP A 120 -11.28 -9.02 -11.17
C ASP A 120 -11.21 -8.46 -9.73
N VAL A 121 -10.47 -7.36 -9.56
CA VAL A 121 -10.19 -6.77 -8.24
C VAL A 121 -11.47 -6.33 -7.53
N GLN A 122 -12.50 -5.86 -8.25
CA GLN A 122 -13.75 -5.48 -7.60
C GLN A 122 -14.51 -6.71 -7.10
N THR A 123 -14.50 -7.78 -7.89
CA THR A 123 -15.15 -9.04 -7.52
C THR A 123 -14.47 -9.68 -6.31
N LEU A 124 -13.14 -9.76 -6.33
CA LEU A 124 -12.36 -10.27 -5.20
C LEU A 124 -12.51 -9.38 -3.96
N GLY A 125 -12.52 -8.06 -4.15
CA GLY A 125 -12.70 -7.08 -3.08
C GLY A 125 -14.02 -7.30 -2.34
N ARG A 126 -15.12 -7.45 -3.08
CA ARG A 126 -16.44 -7.74 -2.49
C ARG A 126 -16.44 -9.03 -1.68
N ALA A 127 -15.87 -10.11 -2.20
CA ALA A 127 -15.82 -11.39 -1.50
C ALA A 127 -15.00 -11.32 -0.20
N LEU A 128 -13.88 -10.58 -0.20
CA LEU A 128 -13.07 -10.39 1.01
C LEU A 128 -13.71 -9.41 2.01
N SER A 129 -14.45 -8.40 1.53
CA SER A 129 -15.18 -7.46 2.40
C SER A 129 -16.23 -8.16 3.26
N GLU A 130 -16.84 -9.25 2.79
CA GLU A 130 -17.78 -10.06 3.58
C GLU A 130 -17.13 -10.70 4.83
N LEU A 131 -15.79 -10.83 4.83
CA LEU A 131 -15.01 -11.35 5.95
C LEU A 131 -14.51 -10.24 6.88
N CYS A 132 -14.76 -8.97 6.54
CA CYS A 132 -14.37 -7.84 7.37
C CYS A 132 -15.46 -7.55 8.41
N PRO A 133 -15.14 -7.48 9.71
CA PRO A 133 -16.11 -7.19 10.77
C PRO A 133 -16.83 -5.84 10.61
N ASP A 134 -16.23 -4.89 9.89
CA ASP A 134 -16.78 -3.57 9.59
C ASP A 134 -17.03 -3.33 8.10
N GLU A 135 -16.93 -4.37 7.26
CA GLU A 135 -17.07 -4.30 5.79
C GLU A 135 -16.09 -3.31 5.11
N GLU A 136 -15.10 -2.78 5.83
CA GLU A 136 -14.14 -1.80 5.32
C GLU A 136 -12.86 -2.48 4.80
N LEU A 137 -12.78 -2.62 3.48
CA LEU A 137 -11.61 -3.18 2.80
C LEU A 137 -11.25 -2.38 1.54
N MET A 138 -9.98 -2.05 1.41
CA MET A 138 -9.38 -1.60 0.17
C MET A 138 -8.63 -2.74 -0.49
N LEU A 139 -8.98 -3.04 -1.74
CA LEU A 139 -8.24 -3.97 -2.59
C LEU A 139 -7.80 -3.26 -3.87
N THR A 140 -6.53 -3.36 -4.23
CA THR A 140 -5.99 -2.71 -5.42
C THR A 140 -4.90 -3.58 -6.06
N GLY A 141 -4.93 -3.71 -7.39
CA GLY A 141 -3.80 -4.27 -8.12
C GLY A 141 -2.63 -3.29 -8.14
N ILE A 142 -1.42 -3.76 -7.87
CA ILE A 142 -0.20 -2.94 -7.94
C ILE A 142 0.86 -3.63 -8.80
N SER A 143 1.71 -2.84 -9.45
CA SER A 143 2.86 -3.34 -10.19
C SER A 143 4.03 -3.64 -9.23
N HIS A 144 5.15 -4.13 -9.74
CA HIS A 144 6.40 -4.25 -8.98
C HIS A 144 6.99 -2.93 -8.44
N ASP A 145 6.49 -1.75 -8.84
CA ASP A 145 6.95 -0.46 -8.32
C ASP A 145 6.22 -0.11 -7.02
N TRP A 146 6.68 -0.70 -5.93
CA TRP A 146 6.27 -0.34 -4.58
C TRP A 146 7.45 -0.28 -3.61
N SER A 147 7.32 0.60 -2.63
CA SER A 147 8.34 0.87 -1.63
C SER A 147 7.66 1.11 -0.29
N PHE A 148 8.36 0.79 0.79
CA PHE A 148 7.86 1.04 2.13
C PHE A 148 8.97 1.55 3.04
N CYS A 149 8.57 2.14 4.16
CA CYS A 149 9.47 2.48 5.24
C CYS A 149 9.01 1.87 6.55
N ASN A 150 9.96 1.31 7.28
CA ASN A 150 9.79 0.86 8.66
C ASN A 150 10.99 1.33 9.50
N SER A 151 10.71 1.89 10.68
CA SER A 151 11.72 2.31 11.66
C SER A 151 12.89 3.10 11.05
N GLY A 152 12.59 4.03 10.13
CA GLY A 152 13.58 4.89 9.48
C GLY A 152 14.33 4.30 8.28
N MET A 153 14.14 3.03 7.92
CA MET A 153 14.74 2.42 6.72
C MET A 153 13.73 2.38 5.57
N SER A 154 14.09 2.96 4.41
CA SER A 154 13.31 2.83 3.17
C SER A 154 13.76 1.59 2.41
N ARG A 155 12.80 0.73 2.04
CA ARG A 155 13.00 -0.50 1.28
C ARG A 155 12.14 -0.47 0.01
N MET A 156 12.64 -1.04 -1.08
CA MET A 156 11.87 -1.27 -2.31
C MET A 156 11.86 -2.76 -2.65
N PHE A 157 10.83 -3.17 -3.37
CA PHE A 157 10.82 -4.46 -4.05
C PHE A 157 11.57 -4.35 -5.38
N VAL A 158 12.43 -5.33 -5.67
CA VAL A 158 13.14 -5.45 -6.96
C VAL A 158 12.73 -6.78 -7.56
N ALA A 159 12.13 -6.79 -8.75
CA ALA A 159 11.56 -8.01 -9.33
C ALA A 159 12.59 -9.07 -9.80
N GLY A 160 13.90 -8.78 -9.71
CA GLY A 160 14.97 -9.66 -10.22
C GLY A 160 15.35 -10.81 -9.29
N ASP A 161 15.21 -10.60 -7.99
CA ASP A 161 15.34 -11.55 -6.90
C ASP A 161 14.34 -11.05 -5.86
N ALA A 162 13.58 -11.88 -5.16
CA ALA A 162 12.62 -11.44 -4.14
C ALA A 162 13.31 -10.80 -2.89
N GLU A 163 14.25 -9.89 -3.10
CA GLU A 163 15.12 -9.24 -2.16
C GLU A 163 14.76 -7.75 -2.04
N TYR A 164 14.69 -7.28 -0.79
CA TYR A 164 14.44 -5.88 -0.48
C TYR A 164 15.73 -5.08 -0.61
N ALA A 165 15.78 -4.13 -1.56
CA ALA A 165 16.90 -3.20 -1.63
C ALA A 165 16.71 -2.07 -0.61
N GLN A 166 17.73 -1.83 0.23
CA GLN A 166 17.76 -0.73 1.19
C GLN A 166 18.33 0.54 0.53
N PHE A 167 17.69 1.67 0.75
CA PHE A 167 18.26 2.97 0.38
C PHE A 167 18.97 3.63 1.56
N ARG A 168 20.19 4.12 1.33
CA ARG A 168 20.86 5.04 2.26
C ARG A 168 20.22 6.42 2.13
N ALA A 169 19.82 7.00 3.26
CA ALA A 169 19.51 8.43 3.33
C ALA A 169 20.81 9.22 3.10
N PHE A 170 20.78 10.19 2.19
CA PHE A 170 21.84 11.18 1.99
C PHE A 170 21.43 12.49 2.64
#